data_AF-A0A7V1V171-F1
#
_entry.id   AF-A0A7V1V171-F1
#
_cell.length_a   1.000
_cell.length_b   1.000
_cell.length_c   1.000
_cell.angle_alpha   90.00
_cell.angle_beta   90.00
_cell.angle_gamma   90.00
#
_symmetry.space_group_name_H-M   'P 1'
#
loop_
_entity.id
_entity.type
_entity.pdbx_description
1 polymer ?
#
loop_
_entity_poly.entity_id
_entity_poly.type
_entity_poly.pdbx_seq_one_letter_code
_entity_poly.pdbx_strand_id
1 'polypeptide(L)'
;METMEQQRETQPVGAGAVAAEQPLSPDEEIAGLEKLLADEPDDFQARCRLGELYFSKGRLDDALVEVKKAIEMAENIRTEMNRSLAMYYSNLGTIYATKNMSDEAEAQFKKALECNADDVLALFNLGRLHAEKRQYLEAKTHYERLVEVTPEDPIAWYNLAGVYVELDNPAVSDYNTIDMAMQCYLRTLELDPKHLEASFKLMDIALSHKKTDLAMKVMEDAVEHNPDEPLAYYNLISVYDKCRLFEQAEQTRQKLKERFARRSKEPGRTDTGSR
;
A
#
# COMPACT_ATOMS: atom_id res chain seq x y z
N MET A 1 71.46 -16.95 -72.87
CA MET A 1 70.91 -15.99 -71.90
C MET A 1 69.39 -16.09 -72.01
N GLU A 2 68.82 -17.23 -71.59
CA GLU A 2 68.16 -17.45 -70.26
C GLU A 2 66.97 -16.50 -70.08
N THR A 3 65.74 -16.85 -70.53
CA THR A 3 64.65 -17.67 -69.93
C THR A 3 63.86 -17.05 -68.77
N MET A 4 62.53 -17.12 -68.93
CA MET A 4 61.47 -17.33 -67.91
C MET A 4 61.02 -16.14 -67.03
N GLU A 5 59.75 -15.75 -67.13
CA GLU A 5 58.61 -16.12 -66.25
C GLU A 5 58.69 -15.46 -64.86
N GLN A 6 57.84 -14.49 -64.52
CA GLN A 6 56.46 -14.61 -64.03
C GLN A 6 56.42 -14.41 -62.50
N GLN A 7 55.34 -13.76 -62.05
CA GLN A 7 54.73 -13.82 -60.72
C GLN A 7 54.83 -12.58 -59.81
N ARG A 8 53.63 -12.28 -59.30
CA ARG A 8 53.18 -11.22 -58.40
C ARG A 8 53.87 -11.36 -57.04
N GLU A 9 54.12 -10.24 -56.37
CA GLU A 9 54.09 -10.22 -54.91
C GLU A 9 53.77 -8.81 -54.35
N THR A 10 52.66 -8.79 -53.59
CA THR A 10 52.41 -8.01 -52.36
C THR A 10 52.53 -6.48 -52.39
N GLN A 11 51.37 -5.82 -52.36
CA GLN A 11 51.26 -4.50 -51.73
C GLN A 11 51.65 -4.61 -50.25
N PRO A 12 52.48 -3.69 -49.71
CA PRO A 12 52.64 -3.59 -48.27
C PRO A 12 51.40 -2.92 -47.68
N VAL A 13 50.74 -3.65 -46.78
CA VAL A 13 49.75 -3.15 -45.82
C VAL A 13 50.47 -2.13 -44.93
N GLY A 14 50.22 -0.85 -45.17
CA GLY A 14 50.81 0.26 -44.41
C GLY A 14 49.80 0.88 -43.45
N ALA A 15 49.82 0.37 -42.21
CA ALA A 15 49.48 1.07 -40.97
C ALA A 15 48.34 2.11 -41.00
N GLY A 16 47.11 1.64 -40.75
CA GLY A 16 46.07 2.50 -40.17
C GLY A 16 46.50 2.90 -38.76
N ALA A 17 46.78 4.19 -38.57
CA ALA A 17 47.08 4.78 -37.29
C ALA A 17 45.89 4.56 -36.33
N VAL A 18 46.11 3.80 -35.27
CA VAL A 18 45.23 3.84 -34.10
C VAL A 18 45.50 5.19 -33.44
N ALA A 19 44.63 6.17 -33.73
CA ALA A 19 44.61 7.43 -33.01
C ALA A 19 44.31 7.11 -31.54
N ALA A 20 45.30 7.31 -30.68
CA ALA A 20 45.06 7.32 -29.24
C ALA A 20 44.12 8.51 -28.97
N GLU A 21 42.89 8.23 -28.57
CA GLU A 21 41.93 9.24 -28.12
C GLU A 21 42.62 10.07 -27.02
N GLN A 22 42.81 11.36 -27.30
CA GLN A 22 43.25 12.30 -26.28
C GLN A 22 42.19 12.31 -25.17
N PRO A 23 42.57 12.26 -23.88
CA PRO A 23 41.59 12.39 -22.81
C PRO A 23 40.82 13.70 -23.01
N LEU A 24 39.48 13.61 -23.07
CA LEU A 24 38.59 14.75 -23.24
C LEU A 24 38.97 15.87 -22.28
N SER A 25 38.91 17.13 -22.73
CA SER A 25 39.07 18.23 -21.80
C SER A 25 37.93 18.18 -20.76
N PRO A 26 38.13 18.62 -19.51
CA PRO A 26 37.09 18.56 -18.49
C PRO A 26 35.79 19.27 -18.89
N ASP A 27 35.86 20.28 -19.77
CA ASP A 27 34.68 21.02 -20.25
C ASP A 27 33.92 20.23 -21.33
N GLU A 28 34.62 19.49 -22.19
CA GLU A 28 34.00 18.57 -23.17
C GLU A 28 33.40 17.35 -22.46
N GLU A 29 34.05 16.85 -21.41
CA GLU A 29 33.54 15.76 -20.58
C GLU A 29 32.26 16.20 -19.84
N ILE A 30 32.25 17.39 -19.25
CA ILE A 30 31.05 17.99 -18.64
C ILE A 30 29.91 18.07 -19.66
N ALA A 31 30.14 18.64 -20.86
CA ALA A 31 29.10 18.78 -21.87
C ALA A 31 28.56 17.43 -22.37
N GLY A 32 29.44 16.42 -22.47
CA GLY A 32 29.06 15.05 -22.81
C GLY A 32 28.18 14.40 -21.73
N LEU A 33 28.55 14.56 -20.47
CA LEU A 33 27.80 14.04 -19.32
C LEU A 33 26.47 14.78 -19.11
N GLU A 34 26.43 16.10 -19.29
CA GLU A 34 25.19 16.89 -19.25
C GLU A 34 24.21 16.42 -20.32
N LYS A 35 24.70 16.17 -21.54
CA LYS A 35 23.88 15.62 -22.63
C LYS A 35 23.41 14.20 -22.31
N LEU A 36 24.31 13.34 -21.83
CA LEU A 36 23.95 11.98 -21.42
C LEU A 36 22.86 11.99 -20.35
N LEU A 37 22.98 12.84 -19.34
CA LEU A 37 21.99 12.95 -18.26
C LEU A 37 20.70 13.66 -18.67
N ALA A 38 20.68 14.36 -19.82
CA ALA A 38 19.44 14.84 -20.42
C ALA A 38 18.64 13.70 -21.06
N ASP A 39 19.34 12.70 -21.62
CA ASP A 39 18.73 11.52 -22.26
C ASP A 39 18.48 10.39 -21.25
N GLU A 40 19.39 10.18 -20.31
CA GLU A 40 19.38 9.17 -19.26
C GLU A 40 19.55 9.83 -17.87
N PRO A 41 18.49 10.45 -17.32
CA PRO A 41 18.58 11.17 -16.05
C PRO A 41 19.05 10.32 -14.88
N ASP A 42 18.87 8.99 -14.94
CA ASP A 42 19.15 8.08 -13.83
C ASP A 42 20.48 7.31 -13.99
N ASP A 43 21.41 7.79 -14.83
CA ASP A 43 22.77 7.26 -14.84
C ASP A 43 23.56 7.75 -13.61
N PHE A 44 23.68 6.86 -12.62
CA PHE A 44 24.37 7.12 -11.35
C PHE A 44 25.85 7.42 -11.54
N GLN A 45 26.51 6.73 -12.47
CA GLN A 45 27.94 6.87 -12.70
C GLN A 45 28.24 8.20 -13.40
N ALA A 46 27.41 8.57 -14.38
CA ALA A 46 27.51 9.86 -15.06
C ALA A 46 27.27 11.04 -14.11
N ARG A 47 26.28 10.95 -13.21
CA ARG A 47 26.02 11.97 -12.16
C ARG A 47 27.18 12.13 -11.19
N CYS A 48 27.69 11.02 -10.64
CA CYS A 48 28.86 11.06 -9.75
C CYS A 48 30.04 11.76 -10.44
N ARG A 49 30.28 11.39 -11.70
CA ARG A 49 31.38 11.95 -12.49
C ARG A 49 31.19 13.44 -12.79
N LEU A 50 29.98 13.86 -13.12
CA LEU A 50 29.66 15.27 -13.39
C LEU A 50 29.81 16.14 -12.13
N GLY A 51 29.38 15.64 -10.97
CA GLY A 51 29.58 16.29 -9.68
C GLY A 51 31.06 16.49 -9.32
N GLU A 52 31.89 15.46 -9.53
CA GLU A 52 33.35 15.56 -9.35
C GLU A 52 33.99 16.61 -10.26
N LEU A 53 33.58 16.66 -11.53
CA LEU A 53 34.10 17.59 -12.52
C LEU A 53 33.70 19.04 -12.21
N TYR A 54 32.44 19.28 -11.85
CA TYR A 54 31.99 20.60 -11.39
C TYR A 54 32.74 21.05 -10.13
N PHE A 55 32.96 20.15 -9.17
CA PHE A 55 33.74 20.45 -7.98
C PHE A 55 35.18 20.84 -8.34
N SER A 56 35.84 20.08 -9.23
CA SER A 56 37.21 20.36 -9.67
C SER A 56 37.37 21.71 -10.38
N LYS A 57 36.29 22.20 -11.00
CA LYS A 57 36.21 23.49 -11.71
C LYS A 57 35.78 24.66 -10.80
N GLY A 58 35.52 24.41 -9.52
CA GLY A 58 35.01 25.40 -8.58
C GLY A 58 33.54 25.78 -8.81
N ARG A 59 32.80 25.04 -9.64
CA ARG A 59 31.35 25.19 -9.83
C ARG A 59 30.61 24.49 -8.70
N LEU A 60 30.73 25.05 -7.50
CA LEU A 60 30.31 24.39 -6.27
C LEU A 60 28.78 24.18 -6.18
N ASP A 61 27.98 25.12 -6.69
CA ASP A 61 26.52 25.00 -6.68
C ASP A 61 26.04 23.86 -7.59
N ASP A 62 26.62 23.74 -8.79
CA ASP A 62 26.31 22.66 -9.73
C ASP A 62 26.78 21.30 -9.20
N ALA A 63 27.97 21.25 -8.60
CA ALA A 63 28.48 20.05 -7.94
C ALA A 63 27.56 19.59 -6.80
N LEU A 64 27.03 20.52 -6.01
CA LEU A 64 26.12 20.22 -4.91
C LEU A 64 24.82 19.58 -5.43
N VAL A 65 24.29 20.05 -6.56
CA VAL A 65 23.09 19.48 -7.17
C VAL A 65 23.33 18.03 -7.58
N GLU A 66 24.44 17.75 -8.27
CA GLU A 66 24.72 16.41 -8.78
C GLU A 66 25.09 15.42 -7.66
N VAL A 67 25.84 15.87 -6.65
CA VAL A 67 26.14 15.05 -5.45
C VAL A 67 24.87 14.72 -4.65
N LYS A 68 23.95 15.67 -4.48
CA LYS A 68 22.66 15.41 -3.80
C LYS A 68 21.83 14.36 -4.53
N LYS A 69 21.72 14.47 -5.86
CA LYS A 69 21.02 13.49 -6.68
C LYS A 69 21.70 12.13 -6.65
N ALA A 70 23.03 12.07 -6.70
CA ALA A 70 23.77 10.81 -6.57
C ALA A 70 23.50 10.15 -5.22
N ILE A 71 23.52 10.90 -4.11
CA ILE A 71 23.16 10.38 -2.79
C ILE A 71 21.72 9.84 -2.81
N GLU A 72 20.75 10.61 -3.31
CA GLU A 72 19.35 10.18 -3.44
C GLU A 72 19.21 8.88 -4.24
N MET A 73 19.95 8.74 -5.35
CA MET A 73 19.94 7.53 -6.15
C MET A 73 20.58 6.33 -5.44
N ALA A 74 21.71 6.52 -4.76
CA ALA A 74 22.33 5.46 -3.97
C ALA A 74 21.42 5.02 -2.81
N GLU A 75 20.71 5.97 -2.21
CA GLU A 75 19.69 5.69 -1.19
C GLU A 75 18.49 4.97 -1.78
N ASN A 76 18.02 5.32 -2.98
CA ASN A 76 16.93 4.63 -3.67
C ASN A 76 17.32 3.21 -4.04
N ILE A 77 18.52 2.96 -4.58
CA ILE A 77 19.00 1.59 -4.88
C ILE A 77 19.09 0.76 -3.60
N ARG A 78 19.65 1.34 -2.53
CA ARG A 78 19.68 0.69 -1.21
C ARG A 78 18.26 0.41 -0.69
N THR A 79 17.34 1.35 -0.90
CA THR A 79 15.94 1.25 -0.49
C THR A 79 15.18 0.21 -1.32
N GLU A 80 15.43 0.09 -2.62
CA GLU A 80 14.84 -0.93 -3.50
C GLU A 80 15.33 -2.33 -3.13
N MET A 81 16.63 -2.47 -2.84
CA MET A 81 17.19 -3.73 -2.35
C MET A 81 16.61 -4.09 -0.97
N ASN A 82 16.49 -3.10 -0.08
CA ASN A 82 15.86 -3.27 1.23
C ASN A 82 14.36 -3.59 1.13
N ARG A 83 13.63 -2.97 0.21
CA ARG A 83 12.21 -3.21 -0.05
C ARG A 83 11.98 -4.61 -0.61
N SER A 84 12.83 -5.03 -1.54
CA SER A 84 12.82 -6.40 -2.08
C SER A 84 13.09 -7.41 -0.97
N LEU A 85 14.07 -7.15 -0.10
CA LEU A 85 14.38 -8.00 1.05
C LEU A 85 13.22 -8.04 2.07
N ALA A 86 12.59 -6.89 2.35
CA ALA A 86 11.43 -6.80 3.22
C ALA A 86 10.27 -7.67 2.71
N MET A 87 9.97 -7.58 1.41
CA MET A 87 8.92 -8.39 0.77
C MET A 87 9.19 -9.90 0.94
N TYR A 88 10.43 -10.36 0.80
CA TYR A 88 10.76 -11.77 1.03
C TYR A 88 10.55 -12.20 2.49
N TYR A 89 10.94 -11.37 3.45
CA TYR A 89 10.68 -11.64 4.86
C TYR A 89 9.17 -11.64 5.17
N SER A 90 8.39 -10.70 4.64
CA SER A 90 6.93 -10.66 4.82
C SER A 90 6.23 -11.89 4.23
N ASN A 91 6.65 -12.32 3.04
CA ASN A 91 6.13 -13.53 2.42
C ASN A 91 6.47 -14.78 3.25
N LEU A 92 7.70 -14.88 3.77
CA LEU A 92 8.11 -15.97 4.66
C LEU A 92 7.31 -15.96 5.97
N GLY A 93 7.08 -14.78 6.57
CA GLY A 93 6.24 -14.62 7.75
C GLY A 93 4.82 -15.11 7.51
N THR A 94 4.24 -14.77 6.34
CA THR A 94 2.89 -15.23 5.95
C THR A 94 2.82 -16.76 5.82
N ILE A 95 3.87 -17.39 5.30
CA ILE A 95 3.98 -18.86 5.23
C ILE A 95 4.01 -19.48 6.63
N TYR A 96 4.81 -18.92 7.56
CA TYR A 96 4.85 -19.41 8.95
C TYR A 96 3.50 -19.22 9.65
N ALA A 97 2.84 -18.07 9.48
CA ALA A 97 1.52 -17.80 10.05
C ALA A 97 0.48 -18.81 9.55
N THR A 98 0.49 -19.12 8.24
CA THR A 98 -0.40 -20.14 7.64
C THR A 98 -0.15 -21.54 8.21
N LYS A 99 1.07 -21.82 8.69
CA LYS A 99 1.43 -23.07 9.37
C LYS A 99 1.15 -23.05 10.87
N ASN A 100 0.52 -22.01 11.40
CA ASN A 100 0.31 -21.76 12.83
C ASN A 100 1.63 -21.66 13.63
N MET A 101 2.71 -21.26 12.99
CA MET A 101 4.01 -21.00 13.60
C MET A 101 4.12 -19.50 13.91
N SER A 102 3.34 -19.05 14.90
CA SER A 102 3.09 -17.62 15.13
C SER A 102 4.33 -16.84 15.56
N ASP A 103 5.22 -17.45 16.34
CA ASP A 103 6.43 -16.77 16.84
C ASP A 103 7.48 -16.62 15.73
N GLU A 104 7.63 -17.65 14.88
CA GLU A 104 8.48 -17.58 13.69
C GLU A 104 7.94 -16.57 12.67
N ALA A 105 6.63 -16.50 12.51
CA ALA A 105 5.96 -15.51 11.66
C ALA A 105 6.25 -14.09 12.13
N GLU A 106 6.01 -13.82 13.42
CA GLU A 106 6.28 -12.52 14.05
C GLU A 106 7.74 -12.09 13.85
N ALA A 107 8.70 -13.02 14.04
CA ALA A 107 10.11 -12.75 13.83
C ALA A 107 10.43 -12.35 12.37
N GLN A 108 9.79 -12.95 11.37
CA GLN A 108 10.03 -12.55 9.98
C GLN A 108 9.38 -11.22 9.64
N PHE A 109 8.17 -10.96 10.12
CA PHE A 109 7.54 -9.65 9.88
C PHE A 109 8.34 -8.52 10.53
N LYS A 110 8.91 -8.72 11.73
CA LYS A 110 9.81 -7.74 12.35
C LYS A 110 11.06 -7.47 11.50
N LYS A 111 11.69 -8.51 10.95
CA LYS A 111 12.81 -8.34 9.99
C LYS A 111 12.41 -7.60 8.72
N ALA A 112 11.19 -7.82 8.24
CA ALA A 112 10.67 -7.06 7.11
C ALA A 112 10.59 -5.56 7.44
N LEU A 113 10.09 -5.20 8.62
CA LEU A 113 10.02 -3.81 9.08
C LEU A 113 11.40 -3.19 9.37
N GLU A 114 12.40 -3.99 9.77
CA GLU A 114 13.79 -3.52 9.88
C GLU A 114 14.38 -3.15 8.50
N CYS A 115 13.98 -3.87 7.45
CA CYS A 115 14.41 -3.58 6.08
C CYS A 115 13.62 -2.42 5.47
N ASN A 116 12.30 -2.41 5.65
CA ASN A 116 11.39 -1.37 5.19
C ASN A 116 10.29 -1.16 6.24
N ALA A 117 10.36 -0.05 6.98
CA ALA A 117 9.42 0.29 8.04
C ALA A 117 7.96 0.44 7.55
N ASP A 118 7.78 0.64 6.25
CA ASP A 118 6.48 0.85 5.60
C ASP A 118 6.02 -0.39 4.79
N ASP A 119 6.57 -1.57 5.10
CA ASP A 119 6.09 -2.82 4.49
C ASP A 119 4.66 -3.13 4.96
N VAL A 120 3.69 -2.85 4.09
CA VAL A 120 2.25 -2.99 4.32
C VAL A 120 1.87 -4.39 4.79
N LEU A 121 2.46 -5.43 4.19
CA LEU A 121 2.14 -6.83 4.52
C LEU A 121 2.63 -7.19 5.94
N ALA A 122 3.84 -6.76 6.31
CA ALA A 122 4.35 -6.96 7.66
C ALA A 122 3.57 -6.18 8.71
N LEU A 123 3.26 -4.90 8.46
CA LEU A 123 2.45 -4.07 9.37
C LEU A 123 1.07 -4.71 9.62
N PHE A 124 0.36 -5.09 8.56
CA PHE A 124 -0.94 -5.73 8.68
C PHE A 124 -0.89 -7.03 9.47
N ASN A 125 0.08 -7.91 9.17
CA ASN A 125 0.16 -9.21 9.83
C ASN A 125 0.64 -9.14 11.27
N LEU A 126 1.56 -8.22 11.62
CA LEU A 126 1.94 -7.99 13.01
C LEU A 126 0.77 -7.42 13.82
N GLY A 127 0.04 -6.45 13.25
CA GLY A 127 -1.19 -5.94 13.85
C GLY A 127 -2.17 -7.08 14.18
N ARG A 128 -2.40 -7.98 13.21
CA ARG A 128 -3.30 -9.12 13.36
C ARG A 128 -2.80 -10.12 14.42
N LEU A 129 -1.53 -10.53 14.33
CA LEU A 129 -0.94 -11.49 15.28
C LEU A 129 -0.99 -10.98 16.71
N HIS A 130 -0.67 -9.70 16.93
CA HIS A 130 -0.74 -9.10 18.26
C HIS A 130 -2.20 -8.98 18.74
N ALA A 131 -3.15 -8.64 17.87
CA ALA A 131 -4.57 -8.64 18.22
C ALA A 131 -5.09 -10.04 18.61
N GLU A 132 -4.71 -11.09 17.87
CA GLU A 132 -5.02 -12.49 18.20
C GLU A 132 -4.43 -12.93 19.55
N LYS A 133 -3.22 -12.44 19.87
CA LYS A 133 -2.56 -12.62 21.17
C LYS A 133 -3.14 -11.71 22.28
N ARG A 134 -4.16 -10.89 22.00
CA ARG A 134 -4.73 -9.87 22.90
C ARG A 134 -3.73 -8.80 23.37
N GLN A 135 -2.67 -8.59 22.59
CA GLN A 135 -1.64 -7.57 22.76
C GLN A 135 -2.06 -6.31 22.00
N TYR A 136 -3.12 -5.67 22.48
CA TYR A 136 -3.82 -4.64 21.70
C TYR A 136 -3.03 -3.33 21.57
N LEU A 137 -2.10 -3.03 22.48
CA LEU A 137 -1.24 -1.84 22.38
C LEU A 137 -0.23 -2.00 21.24
N GLU A 138 0.39 -3.18 21.14
CA GLU A 138 1.30 -3.51 20.05
C GLU A 138 0.54 -3.57 18.71
N ALA A 139 -0.65 -4.18 18.71
CA ALA A 139 -1.51 -4.21 17.53
C ALA A 139 -1.87 -2.80 17.05
N LYS A 140 -2.21 -1.90 17.99
CA LYS A 140 -2.52 -0.50 17.72
C LYS A 140 -1.36 0.17 17.00
N THR A 141 -0.13 0.04 17.50
CA THR A 141 1.05 0.68 16.89
C THR A 141 1.23 0.26 15.43
N HIS A 142 1.07 -1.03 15.12
CA HIS A 142 1.21 -1.51 13.74
C HIS A 142 0.06 -1.05 12.83
N TYR A 143 -1.18 -1.05 13.32
CA TYR A 143 -2.31 -0.59 12.53
C TYR A 143 -2.38 0.94 12.36
N GLU A 144 -1.93 1.73 13.35
CA GLU A 144 -1.74 3.18 13.19
C GLU A 144 -0.73 3.48 12.08
N ARG A 145 0.41 2.77 12.09
CA ARG A 145 1.38 2.92 11.00
C ARG A 145 0.82 2.45 9.66
N LEU A 146 0.02 1.38 9.65
CA LEU A 146 -0.62 0.89 8.44
C LEU A 146 -1.54 1.95 7.81
N VAL A 147 -2.41 2.60 8.59
CA VAL A 147 -3.30 3.63 8.05
C VAL A 147 -2.56 4.90 7.62
N GLU A 148 -1.39 5.20 8.19
CA GLU A 148 -0.53 6.27 7.69
C GLU A 148 0.05 5.97 6.30
N VAL A 149 0.45 4.72 6.07
CA VAL A 149 1.05 4.27 4.79
C VAL A 149 -0.01 3.97 3.73
N THR A 150 -1.18 3.50 4.13
CA THR A 150 -2.31 3.16 3.25
C THR A 150 -3.60 3.90 3.67
N PRO A 151 -3.65 5.24 3.58
CA PRO A 151 -4.78 6.04 4.07
C PRO A 151 -6.10 5.80 3.32
N GLU A 152 -6.03 5.21 2.12
CA GLU A 152 -7.17 4.89 1.28
C GLU A 152 -7.56 3.40 1.33
N ASP A 153 -6.95 2.60 2.21
CA ASP A 153 -7.33 1.20 2.40
C ASP A 153 -8.40 1.07 3.51
N PRO A 154 -9.67 0.76 3.17
CA PRO A 154 -10.73 0.58 4.17
C PRO A 154 -10.43 -0.56 5.15
N ILE A 155 -9.71 -1.59 4.73
CA ILE A 155 -9.41 -2.76 5.59
C ILE A 155 -8.44 -2.35 6.71
N ALA A 156 -7.47 -1.48 6.42
CA ALA A 156 -6.55 -0.95 7.43
C ALA A 156 -7.31 -0.19 8.54
N TRP A 157 -8.22 0.72 8.14
CA TRP A 157 -9.07 1.47 9.06
C TRP A 157 -10.01 0.57 9.87
N TYR A 158 -10.60 -0.45 9.23
CA TYR A 158 -11.48 -1.40 9.90
C TYR A 158 -10.77 -2.17 11.02
N ASN A 159 -9.56 -2.66 10.77
CA ASN A 159 -8.79 -3.40 11.76
C ASN A 159 -8.32 -2.49 12.90
N LEU A 160 -7.87 -1.27 12.60
CA LEU A 160 -7.54 -0.26 13.63
C LEU A 160 -8.75 0.06 14.52
N ALA A 161 -9.94 0.20 13.92
CA ALA A 161 -11.18 0.41 14.66
C ALA A 161 -11.46 -0.73 15.66
N GLY A 162 -11.29 -1.98 15.21
CA GLY A 162 -11.45 -3.16 16.07
C GLY A 162 -10.49 -3.15 17.27
N VAL A 163 -9.23 -2.76 17.07
CA VAL A 163 -8.26 -2.64 18.17
C VAL A 163 -8.65 -1.53 19.15
N TYR A 164 -9.14 -0.40 18.67
CA TYR A 164 -9.65 0.65 19.55
C TYR A 164 -10.88 0.25 20.36
N VAL A 165 -11.75 -0.62 19.83
CA VAL A 165 -12.86 -1.18 20.60
C VAL A 165 -12.34 -2.05 21.75
N GLU A 166 -11.35 -2.90 21.49
CA GLU A 166 -10.78 -3.78 22.52
C GLU A 166 -10.03 -2.99 23.59
N LEU A 167 -9.33 -1.91 23.21
CA LEU A 167 -8.65 -1.03 24.17
C LEU A 167 -9.62 -0.24 25.05
N ASP A 168 -10.83 0.08 24.56
CA ASP A 168 -11.86 0.78 25.33
C ASP A 168 -12.49 -0.11 26.42
N ASN A 169 -12.31 -1.43 26.32
CA ASN A 169 -12.78 -2.35 27.32
C ASN A 169 -12.00 -2.16 28.64
N PRO A 170 -12.66 -1.81 29.76
CA PRO A 170 -11.98 -1.60 31.04
C PRO A 170 -11.29 -2.84 31.61
N ALA A 171 -11.62 -4.04 31.11
CA ALA A 171 -10.92 -5.28 31.46
C ALA A 171 -9.57 -5.43 30.73
N VAL A 172 -9.32 -4.63 29.70
CA VAL A 172 -8.15 -4.69 28.83
C VAL A 172 -7.21 -3.51 29.11
N SER A 173 -7.72 -2.29 29.20
CA SER A 173 -6.91 -1.10 29.48
C SER A 173 -7.72 0.05 30.09
N ASP A 174 -7.03 1.07 30.60
CA ASP A 174 -7.63 2.33 31.09
C ASP A 174 -7.89 3.36 29.97
N TYR A 175 -7.76 2.95 28.70
CA TYR A 175 -7.94 3.85 27.56
C TYR A 175 -9.43 4.05 27.29
N ASN A 176 -9.78 5.27 26.89
CA ASN A 176 -11.13 5.62 26.44
C ASN A 176 -11.05 5.89 24.94
N THR A 177 -11.07 4.82 24.15
CA THR A 177 -10.77 4.84 22.71
C THR A 177 -12.00 4.71 21.82
N ILE A 178 -13.21 4.69 22.40
CA ILE A 178 -14.43 4.49 21.61
C ILE A 178 -14.64 5.53 20.52
N ASP A 179 -14.35 6.81 20.79
CA ASP A 179 -14.50 7.86 19.77
C ASP A 179 -13.51 7.69 18.60
N MET A 180 -12.31 7.15 18.86
CA MET A 180 -11.33 6.83 17.83
C MET A 180 -11.78 5.61 17.00
N ALA A 181 -12.34 4.58 17.65
CA ALA A 181 -12.94 3.45 16.96
C ALA A 181 -14.06 3.90 16.00
N MET A 182 -14.95 4.77 16.48
CA MET A 182 -16.05 5.31 15.66
C MET A 182 -15.53 6.10 14.46
N GLN A 183 -14.48 6.92 14.62
CA GLN A 183 -13.86 7.64 13.51
C GLN A 183 -13.24 6.68 12.48
N CYS A 184 -12.55 5.64 12.92
CA CYS A 184 -11.97 4.64 12.02
C CYS A 184 -13.05 3.86 11.25
N TYR A 185 -14.16 3.49 11.90
CA TYR A 185 -15.29 2.88 11.19
C TYR A 185 -15.96 3.84 10.21
N LEU A 186 -16.13 5.12 10.57
CA LEU A 186 -16.63 6.13 9.63
C LEU A 186 -15.71 6.26 8.41
N ARG A 187 -14.39 6.32 8.62
CA ARG A 187 -13.41 6.36 7.54
C ARG A 187 -13.45 5.10 6.66
N THR A 188 -13.66 3.93 7.26
CA THR A 188 -13.89 2.68 6.53
C THR A 188 -15.09 2.81 5.59
N LEU A 189 -16.22 3.36 6.08
CA LEU A 189 -17.45 3.52 5.31
C LEU A 189 -17.41 4.66 4.29
N GLU A 190 -16.56 5.67 4.50
CA GLU A 190 -16.26 6.69 3.48
C GLU A 190 -15.53 6.08 2.27
N LEU A 191 -14.59 5.16 2.52
CA LEU A 191 -13.77 4.50 1.50
C LEU A 191 -14.50 3.31 0.83
N ASP A 192 -15.23 2.53 1.63
CA ASP A 192 -16.09 1.43 1.17
C ASP A 192 -17.50 1.52 1.81
N PRO A 193 -18.42 2.26 1.17
CA PRO A 193 -19.80 2.41 1.66
C PRO A 193 -20.59 1.09 1.70
N LYS A 194 -20.09 0.01 1.09
CA LYS A 194 -20.73 -1.30 1.08
C LYS A 194 -20.22 -2.22 2.20
N HIS A 195 -19.28 -1.76 3.03
CA HIS A 195 -18.69 -2.56 4.09
C HIS A 195 -19.66 -2.80 5.27
N LEU A 196 -20.59 -3.74 5.11
CA LEU A 196 -21.67 -4.00 6.07
C LEU A 196 -21.19 -4.33 7.48
N GLU A 197 -20.08 -5.06 7.63
CA GLU A 197 -19.57 -5.40 8.96
C GLU A 197 -19.16 -4.14 9.75
N ALA A 198 -18.54 -3.15 9.08
CA ALA A 198 -18.19 -1.87 9.69
C ALA A 198 -19.45 -1.07 10.04
N SER A 199 -20.46 -1.06 9.17
CA SER A 199 -21.76 -0.44 9.48
C SER A 199 -22.38 -1.03 10.73
N PHE A 200 -22.35 -2.36 10.88
CA PHE A 200 -22.96 -3.03 12.04
C PHE A 200 -22.19 -2.77 13.32
N LYS A 201 -20.85 -2.85 13.27
CA LYS A 201 -20.00 -2.52 14.42
C LYS A 201 -20.21 -1.07 14.89
N LEU A 202 -20.24 -0.13 13.95
CA LEU A 202 -20.47 1.28 14.25
C LEU A 202 -21.87 1.54 14.80
N MET A 203 -22.90 0.88 14.23
CA MET A 203 -24.27 0.93 14.75
C MET A 203 -24.32 0.45 16.20
N ASP A 204 -23.74 -0.70 16.52
CA ASP A 204 -23.76 -1.28 17.87
C ASP A 204 -23.08 -0.36 18.89
N ILE A 205 -21.92 0.19 18.52
CA ILE A 205 -21.20 1.16 19.35
C ILE A 205 -22.03 2.43 19.55
N ALA A 206 -22.63 2.96 18.47
CA ALA A 206 -23.44 4.16 18.54
C ALA A 206 -24.68 3.96 19.44
N LEU A 207 -25.34 2.81 19.36
CA LEU A 207 -26.47 2.47 20.22
C LEU A 207 -26.08 2.34 21.70
N SER A 208 -24.97 1.65 22.00
CA SER A 208 -24.50 1.49 23.39
C SER A 208 -24.12 2.84 24.03
N HIS A 209 -23.66 3.79 23.22
CA HIS A 209 -23.31 5.15 23.64
C HIS A 209 -24.44 6.17 23.45
N LYS A 210 -25.67 5.71 23.19
CA LYS A 210 -26.87 6.55 23.01
C LYS A 210 -26.75 7.59 21.88
N LYS A 211 -25.84 7.39 20.92
CA LYS A 211 -25.70 8.17 19.69
C LYS A 211 -26.70 7.64 18.64
N THR A 212 -28.00 7.71 18.96
CA THR A 212 -29.08 7.10 18.17
C THR A 212 -29.17 7.64 16.74
N ASP A 213 -28.94 8.94 16.56
CA ASP A 213 -29.01 9.58 15.25
C ASP A 213 -27.94 9.02 14.30
N LEU A 214 -26.75 8.76 14.82
CA LEU A 214 -25.69 8.13 14.06
C LEU A 214 -26.02 6.67 13.72
N ALA A 215 -26.54 5.90 14.69
CA ALA A 215 -26.91 4.51 14.46
C ALA A 215 -27.98 4.38 13.36
N MET A 216 -28.97 5.28 13.34
CA MET A 216 -29.98 5.34 12.29
C MET A 216 -29.35 5.66 10.94
N LYS A 217 -28.58 6.76 10.87
CA LYS A 217 -27.94 7.19 9.62
C LYS A 217 -27.06 6.08 9.02
N VAL A 218 -26.19 5.48 9.81
CA VAL A 218 -25.29 4.41 9.34
C VAL A 218 -26.07 3.23 8.76
N MET A 219 -27.21 2.87 9.37
CA MET A 219 -28.03 1.76 8.88
C MET A 219 -28.91 2.12 7.69
N GLU A 220 -29.36 3.37 7.60
CA GLU A 220 -30.02 3.92 6.41
C GLU A 220 -29.06 3.88 5.21
N ASP A 221 -27.85 4.40 5.38
CA ASP A 221 -26.78 4.39 4.37
C ASP A 221 -26.42 2.94 3.97
N ALA A 222 -26.31 2.03 4.95
CA ALA A 222 -26.02 0.62 4.68
C ALA A 222 -27.09 -0.05 3.80
N VAL A 223 -28.38 0.26 4.02
CA VAL A 223 -29.49 -0.23 3.18
C VAL A 223 -29.46 0.41 1.79
N GLU A 224 -29.13 1.70 1.70
CA GLU A 224 -29.01 2.42 0.42
C GLU A 224 -27.89 1.84 -0.46
N HIS A 225 -26.72 1.58 0.13
CA HIS A 225 -25.57 1.04 -0.59
C HIS A 225 -25.66 -0.47 -0.85
N ASN A 226 -26.44 -1.20 -0.05
CA ASN A 226 -26.63 -2.66 -0.15
C ASN A 226 -28.12 -3.03 -0.21
N PRO A 227 -28.87 -2.57 -1.25
CA PRO A 227 -30.32 -2.76 -1.32
C PRO A 227 -30.74 -4.22 -1.52
N ASP A 228 -29.80 -5.10 -1.84
CA ASP A 228 -30.05 -6.53 -2.04
C ASP A 228 -29.60 -7.39 -0.86
N GLU A 229 -29.22 -6.77 0.26
CA GLU A 229 -28.80 -7.48 1.47
C GLU A 229 -29.86 -7.40 2.59
N PRO A 230 -30.63 -8.48 2.85
CA PRO A 230 -31.69 -8.48 3.86
C PRO A 230 -31.19 -8.10 5.26
N LEU A 231 -29.97 -8.48 5.61
CA LEU A 231 -29.43 -8.25 6.95
C LEU A 231 -29.32 -6.75 7.28
N ALA A 232 -29.02 -5.90 6.29
CA ALA A 232 -29.01 -4.45 6.45
C ALA A 232 -30.40 -3.92 6.84
N TYR A 233 -31.46 -4.41 6.18
CA TYR A 233 -32.84 -4.03 6.52
C TYR A 233 -33.24 -4.49 7.92
N TYR A 234 -32.91 -5.73 8.30
CA TYR A 234 -33.24 -6.25 9.63
C TYR A 234 -32.57 -5.42 10.73
N ASN A 235 -31.32 -5.03 10.55
CA ASN A 235 -30.61 -4.17 11.49
C ASN A 235 -31.21 -2.76 11.53
N LEU A 236 -31.56 -2.15 10.39
CA LEU A 236 -32.22 -0.85 10.35
C LEU A 236 -33.58 -0.86 11.06
N ILE A 237 -34.40 -1.89 10.80
CA ILE A 237 -35.68 -2.10 11.49
C ILE A 237 -35.44 -2.23 13.00
N SER A 238 -34.43 -3.01 13.42
CA SER A 238 -34.10 -3.15 14.84
C SER A 238 -33.67 -1.83 15.46
N VAL A 239 -32.93 -0.97 14.75
CA VAL A 239 -32.56 0.36 15.22
C VAL A 239 -33.82 1.22 15.43
N TYR A 240 -34.70 1.28 14.44
CA TYR A 240 -35.94 2.04 14.55
C TYR A 240 -36.84 1.53 15.68
N ASP A 241 -37.01 0.23 15.84
CA ASP A 241 -37.80 -0.37 16.92
C ASP A 241 -37.20 -0.01 18.30
N LYS A 242 -35.87 -0.07 18.46
CA LYS A 242 -35.16 0.36 19.69
C LYS A 242 -35.35 1.86 19.97
N CYS A 243 -35.39 2.69 18.93
CA CYS A 243 -35.64 4.13 19.00
C CYS A 243 -37.13 4.49 19.10
N ARG A 244 -38.05 3.50 19.12
CA ARG A 244 -39.52 3.69 19.12
C ARG A 244 -40.06 4.42 17.88
N LEU A 245 -39.35 4.32 16.77
CA LEU A 245 -39.72 4.86 15.46
C LEU A 245 -40.49 3.80 14.66
N PHE A 246 -41.65 3.40 15.19
CA PHE A 246 -42.40 2.25 14.68
C PHE A 246 -42.92 2.43 13.24
N GLU A 247 -43.20 3.68 12.85
CA GLU A 247 -43.66 3.97 11.48
C GLU A 247 -42.54 3.72 10.47
N GLN A 248 -41.32 4.23 10.73
CA GLN A 248 -40.15 3.98 9.88
C GLN A 248 -39.76 2.49 9.86
N ALA A 249 -39.90 1.80 11.00
CA ALA A 249 -39.69 0.36 11.06
C ALA A 249 -40.65 -0.41 10.15
N GLU A 250 -41.95 -0.06 10.15
CA GLU A 250 -42.95 -0.70 9.30
C GLU A 250 -42.76 -0.37 7.82
N GLN A 251 -42.44 0.89 7.50
CA GLN A 251 -42.08 1.28 6.13
C GLN A 251 -40.88 0.48 5.62
N THR A 252 -39.86 0.27 6.46
CA THR A 252 -38.67 -0.52 6.10
C THR A 252 -39.01 -2.01 5.95
N ARG A 253 -39.87 -2.57 6.80
CA ARG A 253 -40.41 -3.95 6.65
C ARG A 253 -41.11 -4.12 5.29
N GLN A 254 -41.93 -3.15 4.89
CA GLN A 254 -42.61 -3.18 3.60
C GLN A 254 -41.63 -3.05 2.42
N LYS A 255 -40.64 -2.14 2.50
CA LYS A 255 -39.57 -2.00 1.49
C LYS A 255 -38.80 -3.31 1.30
N LEU A 256 -38.41 -3.96 2.41
CA LEU A 256 -37.75 -5.26 2.40
C LEU A 256 -38.62 -6.29 1.66
N LYS A 257 -39.89 -6.43 2.06
CA LYS A 257 -40.82 -7.38 1.44
C LYS A 257 -40.97 -7.15 -0.07
N GLU A 258 -41.13 -5.91 -0.51
CA GLU A 258 -41.27 -5.56 -1.93
C GLU A 258 -40.01 -5.88 -2.74
N ARG A 259 -38.83 -5.55 -2.20
CA ARG A 259 -37.55 -5.80 -2.87
C ARG A 259 -37.34 -7.29 -3.15
N PHE A 260 -37.54 -8.14 -2.14
CA PHE A 260 -37.29 -9.58 -2.28
C PHE A 260 -38.47 -10.35 -2.90
N ALA A 261 -39.70 -9.82 -2.86
CA ALA A 261 -40.81 -10.36 -3.63
C ALA A 261 -40.60 -10.19 -5.15
N ARG A 262 -40.01 -9.07 -5.60
CA ARG A 262 -39.68 -8.86 -7.03
C ARG A 262 -38.62 -9.84 -7.53
N ARG A 263 -37.58 -10.11 -6.74
CA ARG A 263 -36.53 -11.09 -7.07
C ARG A 263 -37.07 -12.51 -7.29
N SER A 264 -38.09 -12.92 -6.55
CA SER A 264 -38.73 -14.24 -6.74
C SER A 264 -39.50 -14.38 -8.07
N LYS A 265 -39.77 -13.27 -8.76
CA LYS A 265 -40.53 -13.23 -10.02
C LYS A 265 -39.66 -13.04 -11.27
N GLU A 266 -38.35 -12.81 -11.13
CA GLU A 266 -37.42 -12.73 -12.28
C GLU A 266 -36.82 -14.12 -12.54
N PRO A 267 -37.14 -14.79 -13.67
CA PRO A 267 -36.52 -16.07 -14.03
C PRO A 267 -35.04 -15.86 -14.33
N GLY A 268 -34.19 -16.73 -13.79
CA GLY A 268 -32.74 -16.60 -13.71
C GLY A 268 -32.06 -16.15 -15.01
N ARG A 269 -31.20 -15.12 -14.90
CA ARG A 269 -30.14 -14.90 -15.87
C ARG A 269 -29.20 -16.10 -15.79
N THR A 270 -29.38 -17.01 -16.73
CA THR A 270 -28.40 -18.04 -17.06
C THR A 270 -27.10 -17.36 -17.44
N ASP A 271 -26.04 -17.73 -16.74
CA ASP A 271 -24.66 -17.58 -17.12
C ASP A 271 -24.47 -18.09 -18.57
N THR A 272 -24.15 -17.20 -19.49
CA THR A 272 -23.66 -17.56 -20.82
C THR A 272 -22.56 -16.59 -21.20
N GLY A 273 -21.30 -17.04 -21.16
CA GLY A 273 -20.24 -16.32 -21.86
C GLY A 273 -18.80 -16.64 -21.48
N SER A 274 -18.41 -17.91 -21.29
CA SER A 274 -17.02 -18.28 -21.54
C SER A 274 -16.72 -18.15 -23.03
N ARG A 275 -15.80 -17.25 -23.40
CA ARG A 275 -14.90 -17.39 -24.54
C ARG A 275 -13.59 -16.68 -24.23
#